data_AF-A0A6B9VEX0-F1
#
_entry.id   AF-A0A6B9VEX0-F1
#
_cell.length_a   1.000
_cell.length_b   1.000
_cell.length_c   1.000
_cell.angle_alpha   90.00
_cell.angle_beta   90.00
_cell.angle_gamma   90.00
#
_symmetry.space_group_name_H-M   'P 1'
#
loop_
_entity.id
_entity.type
_entity.pdbx_description
1 polymer ?
#
loop_
_entity_poly.entity_id
_entity_poly.type
_entity_poly.pdbx_seq_one_letter_code
_entity_poly.pdbx_strand_id
1 'polypeptide(L)'
;MHVFFDKFITRYSSLSQFMKQYDNCLASREQSEREFDAVDFHTVIPCVTKSAIEVQFQHVYTHEKFRQVQGLFRGKVNCITRSMYSTLGFTTYKVVEQVSNSTFNKFFVTYDAVLMSG
;
A
#
# COMPACT_ATOMS: atom_id res chain seq x y z
N MET A 1 17.22 23.68 -9.54
CA MET A 1 15.98 24.24 -8.97
C MET A 1 15.00 23.09 -8.79
N HIS A 2 14.39 22.94 -7.62
CA HIS A 2 13.37 21.91 -7.39
C HIS A 2 12.05 22.41 -7.98
N VAL A 3 11.28 21.53 -8.64
CA VAL A 3 10.00 21.86 -9.33
C VAL A 3 9.00 22.65 -8.46
N PHE A 4 9.09 22.47 -7.15
CA PHE A 4 8.33 23.22 -6.15
C PHE A 4 8.56 24.74 -6.20
N PHE A 5 9.80 25.18 -6.43
CA PHE A 5 10.17 26.60 -6.41
C PHE A 5 9.98 27.31 -7.75
N ASP A 6 9.79 26.57 -8.85
CA ASP A 6 9.76 27.12 -10.20
C ASP A 6 8.62 28.14 -10.42
N LYS A 7 7.52 28.02 -9.67
CA LYS A 7 6.39 28.96 -9.73
C LYS A 7 6.62 30.27 -8.97
N PHE A 8 7.61 30.32 -8.08
CA PHE A 8 7.79 31.41 -7.12
C PHE A 8 9.14 32.12 -7.26
N ILE A 9 10.20 31.38 -7.62
CA ILE A 9 11.56 31.89 -7.61
C ILE A 9 12.10 32.02 -9.03
N THR A 10 12.27 33.25 -9.48
CA THR A 10 12.95 33.59 -10.74
C THR A 10 14.41 33.91 -10.50
N ARG A 11 15.26 33.44 -11.43
CA ARG A 11 16.74 33.52 -11.37
C ARG A 11 17.31 34.95 -11.29
N TYR A 12 16.50 35.98 -11.58
CA TYR A 12 16.88 37.39 -11.67
C TYR A 12 16.19 38.29 -10.63
N SER A 13 15.75 37.73 -9.50
CA SER A 13 15.12 38.50 -8.41
C SER A 13 16.16 39.10 -7.46
N SER A 14 15.88 40.29 -6.93
CA SER A 14 16.69 40.85 -5.84
C SER A 14 16.53 40.03 -4.55
N LEU A 15 17.50 40.10 -3.63
CA LEU A 15 17.46 39.32 -2.37
C LEU A 15 16.18 39.57 -1.56
N SER A 16 15.70 40.82 -1.53
CA SER A 16 14.46 41.17 -0.83
C SER A 16 13.21 40.52 -1.46
N GLN A 17 13.16 40.46 -2.80
CA GLN A 17 12.08 39.80 -3.52
C GLN A 17 12.15 38.29 -3.36
N PHE A 18 13.36 37.72 -3.35
CA PHE A 18 13.58 36.31 -3.09
C PHE A 18 13.03 35.90 -1.72
N MET A 19 13.39 36.64 -0.65
CA MET A 19 12.90 36.34 0.70
C MET A 19 11.37 36.37 0.76
N LYS A 20 10.74 37.40 0.20
CA LYS A 20 9.28 37.50 0.16
C LYS A 20 8.61 36.35 -0.60
N GLN A 21 9.18 35.91 -1.72
CA GLN A 21 8.64 34.79 -2.50
C GLN A 21 8.89 33.44 -1.83
N TYR A 22 9.99 33.31 -1.08
CA TYR A 22 10.30 32.13 -0.30
C TYR A 22 9.25 31.91 0.79
N ASP A 23 8.91 32.96 1.54
CA ASP A 23 7.86 32.91 2.58
C ASP A 23 6.49 32.54 1.99
N ASN A 24 6.12 33.14 0.86
CA ASN A 24 4.89 32.80 0.15
C ASN A 24 4.86 31.33 -0.31
N CYS A 25 6.00 30.82 -0.77
CA CYS A 25 6.14 29.43 -1.21
C CYS A 25 5.96 28.46 -0.04
N LEU A 26 6.53 28.77 1.13
CA LEU A 26 6.34 28.00 2.35
C LEU A 26 4.87 28.02 2.82
N ALA A 27 4.25 29.20 2.87
CA ALA A 27 2.85 29.33 3.27
C ALA A 27 1.90 28.58 2.32
N SER A 28 2.17 28.63 1.01
CA SER A 28 1.41 27.90 0.00
C SER A 28 1.50 26.38 0.20
N ARG A 29 2.68 25.87 0.56
CA ARG A 29 2.88 24.46 0.85
C ARG A 29 2.18 24.01 2.12
N GLU A 30 2.34 24.77 3.21
CA GLU A 30 1.66 24.48 4.47
C GLU A 30 0.14 24.43 4.27
N GLN A 31 -0.41 25.37 3.50
CA GLN A 31 -1.83 25.38 3.15
C GLN A 31 -2.24 24.14 2.34
N SER A 32 -1.46 23.77 1.33
CA SER A 32 -1.73 22.57 0.51
C SER A 32 -1.64 21.28 1.33
N GLU A 33 -0.71 21.20 2.30
CA GLU A 33 -0.59 20.06 3.22
C GLU A 33 -1.82 19.99 4.14
N ARG A 34 -2.27 21.13 4.71
CA ARG A 34 -3.51 21.18 5.51
C ARG A 34 -4.77 20.79 4.73
N GLU A 35 -4.90 21.25 3.49
CA GLU A 35 -6.04 20.90 2.64
C GLU A 35 -6.05 19.42 2.28
N PHE A 36 -4.87 18.86 2.00
CA PHE A 36 -4.71 17.42 1.78
C PHE A 36 -5.11 16.63 3.02
N ASP A 37 -4.60 17.00 4.19
CA ASP A 37 -4.94 16.37 5.47
C ASP A 37 -6.44 16.46 5.75
N ALA A 38 -7.06 17.61 5.56
CA ALA A 38 -8.51 17.79 5.76
C ALA A 38 -9.35 16.87 4.86
N VAL A 39 -8.96 16.73 3.59
CA VAL A 39 -9.61 15.78 2.66
C VAL A 39 -9.37 14.34 3.10
N ASP A 40 -8.18 14.03 3.62
CA ASP A 40 -7.82 12.73 4.18
C ASP A 40 -8.72 12.37 5.37
N PHE A 41 -8.87 13.28 6.33
CA PHE A 41 -9.67 13.06 7.54
C PHE A 41 -11.15 12.81 7.28
N HIS A 42 -11.70 13.34 6.19
CA HIS A 42 -13.13 13.21 5.85
C HIS A 42 -13.43 12.04 4.93
N THR A 43 -12.41 11.35 4.42
CA THR A 43 -12.60 10.19 3.56
C THR A 43 -12.10 8.94 4.27
N VAL A 44 -12.72 7.80 4.00
CA VAL A 44 -12.20 6.51 4.47
C VAL A 44 -11.95 5.70 3.22
N ILE A 45 -10.68 5.40 2.95
CA ILE A 45 -10.33 4.51 1.83
C ILE A 45 -10.81 3.10 2.20
N PRO A 46 -11.74 2.48 1.44
CA PRO A 46 -12.24 1.15 1.76
C PRO A 46 -11.14 0.10 1.59
N CYS A 47 -11.15 -0.93 2.44
CA CYS A 47 -10.30 -2.11 2.27
C CYS A 47 -10.63 -2.84 0.96
N VAL A 48 -9.60 -3.33 0.26
CA VAL A 48 -9.72 -4.13 -0.96
C VAL A 48 -10.02 -5.59 -0.61
N THR A 49 -9.55 -6.06 0.54
CA THR A 49 -9.72 -7.44 0.98
C THR A 49 -10.42 -7.52 2.34
N LYS A 50 -10.88 -8.72 2.69
CA LYS A 50 -11.48 -9.02 4.00
C LYS A 50 -10.42 -9.36 5.05
N SER A 51 -9.15 -9.06 4.80
CA SER A 51 -8.07 -9.34 5.74
C SER A 51 -8.17 -8.44 6.97
N ALA A 52 -8.19 -9.05 8.16
CA ALA A 52 -8.17 -8.31 9.43
C ALA A 52 -6.94 -7.40 9.57
N ILE A 53 -5.82 -7.77 8.92
CA ILE A 53 -4.59 -6.98 8.92
C ILE A 53 -4.78 -5.70 8.08
N GLU A 54 -5.50 -5.77 6.96
CA GLU A 54 -5.77 -4.59 6.12
C GLU A 54 -6.65 -3.58 6.88
N VAL A 55 -7.65 -4.07 7.63
CA VAL A 55 -8.48 -3.23 8.50
C VAL A 55 -7.64 -2.53 9.57
N GLN A 56 -6.67 -3.22 10.18
CA GLN A 56 -5.77 -2.57 11.14
C GLN A 56 -4.93 -1.47 10.48
N PHE A 57 -4.39 -1.71 9.29
CA PHE A 57 -3.63 -0.69 8.57
C PHE A 57 -4.49 0.51 8.15
N GLN A 58 -5.76 0.28 7.80
CA GLN A 58 -6.70 1.35 7.47
C GLN A 58 -6.89 2.33 8.62
N HIS A 59 -6.90 1.83 9.86
CA HIS A 59 -7.07 2.66 11.06
C HIS A 59 -5.79 3.34 11.54
N VAL A 60 -4.61 2.74 11.27
CA VAL A 60 -3.33 3.21 11.83
C VAL A 60 -2.55 4.10 10.86
N TYR A 61 -2.70 3.91 9.54
CA TYR A 61 -1.88 4.61 8.55
C TYR A 61 -2.62 5.78 7.89
N THR A 62 -1.84 6.78 7.47
CA THR A 62 -2.31 7.81 6.53
C THR A 62 -2.75 7.16 5.23
N HIS A 63 -3.66 7.80 4.50
CA HIS A 63 -4.16 7.23 3.26
C HIS A 63 -3.08 6.97 2.21
N GLU A 64 -2.04 7.81 2.14
CA GLU A 64 -0.92 7.59 1.20
C GLU A 64 -0.22 6.26 1.50
N LYS A 65 0.11 6.02 2.78
CA LYS A 65 0.74 4.77 3.22
C LYS A 65 -0.22 3.59 3.09
N PHE A 66 -1.50 3.79 3.38
CA PHE A 66 -2.51 2.75 3.23
C PHE A 66 -2.67 2.31 1.76
N ARG A 67 -2.69 3.24 0.79
CA ARG A 67 -2.74 2.90 -0.65
C ARG A 67 -1.56 2.04 -1.09
N GLN A 68 -0.35 2.32 -0.59
CA GLN A 68 0.84 1.49 -0.86
C GLN A 68 0.65 0.07 -0.32
N VAL A 69 0.16 -0.05 0.91
CA VAL A 69 -0.16 -1.34 1.54
C VAL A 69 -1.23 -2.11 0.77
N GLN A 70 -2.29 -1.44 0.29
CA GLN A 70 -3.32 -2.07 -0.54
C GLN A 70 -2.77 -2.64 -1.86
N GLY A 71 -1.78 -1.97 -2.47
CA GLY A 71 -1.07 -2.51 -3.62
C GLY A 71 -0.38 -3.85 -3.32
N LEU A 72 0.24 -3.97 -2.15
CA LEU A 72 0.87 -5.22 -1.70
C LEU A 72 -0.17 -6.32 -1.40
N PHE A 73 -1.28 -5.97 -0.76
CA PHE A 73 -2.38 -6.92 -0.53
C PHE A 73 -2.94 -7.42 -1.86
N ARG A 74 -3.22 -6.56 -2.84
CA ARG A 74 -3.64 -7.00 -4.19
C ARG A 74 -2.69 -8.02 -4.82
N GLY A 75 -1.39 -7.90 -4.58
CA GLY A 75 -0.41 -8.87 -5.05
C GLY A 75 -0.41 -10.19 -4.26
N LYS A 76 -0.71 -10.16 -2.96
CA LYS A 76 -0.57 -11.30 -2.04
C LYS A 76 -1.85 -12.10 -1.75
N VAL A 77 -3.04 -11.49 -1.81
CA VAL A 77 -4.29 -12.16 -1.36
C VAL A 77 -4.89 -13.09 -2.42
N ASN A 78 -4.17 -13.30 -3.52
CA ASN A 78 -4.66 -14.11 -4.63
C ASN A 78 -4.66 -15.61 -4.31
N CYS A 79 -3.88 -16.07 -3.32
CA CYS A 79 -3.74 -17.49 -3.01
C CYS A 79 -4.77 -17.97 -1.96
N ILE A 80 -5.67 -18.87 -2.38
CA ILE A 80 -6.65 -19.53 -1.52
C ILE A 80 -6.38 -21.04 -1.55
N THR A 81 -6.23 -21.65 -0.37
CA THR A 81 -6.19 -23.12 -0.24
C THR A 81 -7.60 -23.67 -0.41
N ARG A 82 -7.80 -24.52 -1.43
CA ARG A 82 -9.13 -25.04 -1.79
C ARG A 82 -9.41 -26.44 -1.27
N SER A 83 -8.37 -27.26 -1.11
CA SER A 83 -8.48 -28.62 -0.59
C SER A 83 -7.15 -29.12 -0.08
N MET A 84 -7.21 -30.06 0.86
CA MET A 84 -6.07 -30.73 1.48
C MET A 84 -6.25 -32.24 1.34
N TYR A 85 -5.20 -32.94 0.94
CA TYR A 85 -5.11 -34.39 0.97
C TYR A 85 -3.93 -34.78 1.84
N SER A 86 -4.17 -35.63 2.85
CA SER A 86 -3.15 -36.08 3.80
C SER A 86 -3.06 -37.60 3.80
N THR A 87 -1.83 -38.12 3.71
CA THR A 87 -1.49 -39.53 3.86
C THR A 87 -0.34 -39.69 4.85
N LEU A 88 -0.08 -40.92 5.30
CA LEU A 88 1.04 -41.19 6.20
C LEU A 88 2.36 -40.78 5.51
N GLY A 89 3.00 -39.73 6.03
CA GLY A 89 4.28 -39.23 5.52
C GLY A 89 4.21 -37.93 4.70
N PHE A 90 3.05 -37.49 4.21
CA PHE A 90 2.96 -36.21 3.51
C PHE A 90 1.54 -35.60 3.47
N THR A 91 1.49 -34.28 3.30
CA THR A 91 0.28 -33.51 3.09
C THR A 91 0.40 -32.67 1.83
N THR A 92 -0.57 -32.78 0.92
CA THR A 92 -0.65 -31.97 -0.30
C THR A 92 -1.81 -30.97 -0.22
N TYR A 93 -1.50 -29.70 -0.48
CA TYR A 93 -2.46 -28.62 -0.56
C TYR A 93 -2.68 -28.20 -2.01
N LYS A 94 -3.95 -28.08 -2.41
CA LYS A 94 -4.32 -27.43 -3.66
C LYS A 94 -4.48 -25.93 -3.39
N VAL A 95 -3.53 -25.15 -3.89
CA VAL A 95 -3.55 -23.69 -3.81
C VAL A 95 -4.04 -23.13 -5.14
N VAL A 96 -5.03 -22.25 -5.09
CA VAL A 96 -5.53 -21.52 -6.25
C VAL A 96 -5.10 -20.08 -6.09
N GLU A 97 -4.33 -19.56 -7.04
CA GLU A 97 -3.93 -18.16 -7.10
C GLU A 97 -4.79 -17.42 -8.13
N GLN A 98 -5.50 -16.38 -7.72
CA GLN A 98 -6.27 -15.51 -8.61
C GLN A 98 -5.37 -14.43 -9.25
N VAL A 99 -4.93 -14.61 -10.48
CA VAL A 99 -4.06 -13.63 -11.18
C VAL A 99 -4.87 -12.42 -11.68
N SER A 100 -6.14 -12.63 -12.03
CA SER A 100 -7.06 -11.58 -12.49
C SER A 100 -8.52 -11.98 -12.19
N ASN A 101 -9.49 -11.12 -12.53
CA ASN A 101 -10.91 -11.42 -12.33
C ASN A 101 -11.36 -12.75 -12.95
N SER A 102 -10.72 -13.21 -14.04
CA SER A 102 -11.07 -14.45 -14.75
C SER A 102 -9.93 -15.47 -14.85
N THR A 103 -8.71 -15.12 -14.45
CA THR A 103 -7.53 -15.98 -14.55
C THR A 103 -7.13 -16.53 -13.20
N PHE A 104 -7.03 -17.85 -13.10
CA PHE A 104 -6.62 -18.55 -11.88
C PHE A 104 -5.51 -19.56 -12.17
N ASN A 105 -4.37 -19.43 -11.50
CA ASN A 105 -3.33 -20.45 -11.46
C ASN A 105 -3.67 -21.50 -10.41
N LYS A 106 -3.22 -22.74 -10.64
CA LYS A 106 -3.42 -23.85 -9.70
C LYS A 106 -2.08 -24.51 -9.42
N PHE A 107 -1.77 -24.64 -8.14
CA PHE A 107 -0.55 -25.27 -7.67
C PHE A 107 -0.89 -26.38 -6.69
N PHE A 108 -0.03 -27.40 -6.65
CA PHE A 108 -0.04 -28.43 -5.62
C PHE A 108 1.24 -28.26 -4.80
N VAL A 109 1.08 -28.02 -3.50
CA VAL A 109 2.20 -27.87 -2.56
C VAL A 109 2.20 -29.07 -1.64
N THR A 110 3.24 -29.88 -1.68
CA THR A 110 3.39 -31.07 -0.82
C THR A 110 4.41 -30.78 0.27
N TYR A 111 4.02 -31.06 1.51
CA TYR A 111 4.89 -31.01 2.68
C TYR A 111 5.05 -32.42 3.24
N ASP A 112 6.29 -32.86 3.44
CA ASP A 112 6.56 -34.12 4.14
C ASP A 112 6.26 -33.97 5.63
N ALA A 113 5.67 -35.01 6.23
CA ALA A 113 5.52 -35.06 7.67
C ALA A 113 6.89 -35.32 8.28
N VAL A 114 7.43 -34.35 9.02
CA VAL A 114 8.65 -34.57 9.82
C VAL A 114 8.29 -35.60 10.88
N LEU A 115 8.74 -36.84 10.67
CA LEU A 115 8.71 -37.87 11.71
C LEU A 115 9.61 -37.37 12.83
N MET A 116 8.99 -36.87 13.90
CA MET A 116 9.67 -36.64 15.18
C MET A 116 10.03 -38.02 15.72
N SER A 117 11.19 -38.54 15.35
CA SER A 117 11.76 -39.74 15.94
C SER A 117 12.17 -39.40 17.37
N GLY A 118 11.41 -39.89 18.36
CA GLY A 118 11.76 -39.89 19.78
C GLY A 118 12.67 -41.05 20.15
#